data_AF-A0A3A1WR79-F1
#
_entry.id   AF-A0A3A1WR79-F1
#
_cell.length_a   1.000
_cell.length_b   1.000
_cell.length_c   1.000
_cell.angle_alpha   90.00
_cell.angle_beta   90.00
_cell.angle_gamma   90.00
#
_symmetry.space_group_name_H-M   'P 1'
#
loop_
_entity.id
_entity.type
_entity.pdbx_description
1 polymer ?
#
loop_
_entity_poly.entity_id
_entity_poly.type
_entity_poly.pdbx_seq_one_letter_code
_entity_poly.pdbx_strand_id
1 'polypeptide(L)'
;MDDATKGECRCGQLKISVRGRPMVTMACHCTGCRKLTASAFSLSALYRVDAFAIDAGETVIGGLHGRHRHFFCSRCLSWVFTRPEGMDELVDVRSTMLDGVSTAPPFIETETAEKLPWIDLPVAHSFERFPERTDFPGLLAEFAAQNA
;
A
#
# COMPACT_ATOMS: atom_id res chain seq x y z
N MET A 1 15.62 18.71 9.07
CA MET A 1 14.28 18.52 9.66
C MET A 1 13.64 17.45 8.82
N ASP A 2 13.80 16.19 9.25
CA ASP A 2 13.38 15.03 8.48
C ASP A 2 11.84 14.92 8.54
N ASP A 3 11.19 15.33 7.47
CA ASP A 3 9.74 15.24 7.28
C ASP A 3 9.35 13.79 6.91
N ALA A 4 9.59 12.89 7.86
CA ALA A 4 9.29 11.48 7.72
C ALA A 4 7.97 11.17 8.42
N THR A 5 6.98 10.68 7.68
CA THR A 5 5.75 10.14 8.26
C THR A 5 6.08 8.83 8.96
N LYS A 6 5.75 8.77 10.25
CA LYS A 6 5.92 7.56 11.06
C LYS A 6 4.74 6.62 10.89
N GLY A 7 4.92 5.38 11.32
CA GLY A 7 3.87 4.39 11.33
C GLY A 7 4.26 3.19 12.15
N GLU A 8 3.27 2.40 12.52
CA GLU A 8 3.47 1.19 13.31
C GLU A 8 2.42 0.12 13.02
N CYS A 9 2.80 -1.12 13.32
CA CYS A 9 1.85 -2.23 13.36
C CYS A 9 0.85 -2.09 14.52
N ARG A 10 -0.19 -2.93 14.54
CA ARG A 10 -1.25 -2.87 15.56
C ARG A 10 -0.75 -2.95 17.01
N CYS A 11 0.34 -3.66 17.29
CA CYS A 11 0.88 -3.77 18.65
C CYS A 11 2.01 -2.79 18.97
N GLY A 12 2.37 -1.88 18.05
CA GLY A 12 3.42 -0.88 18.24
C GLY A 12 4.86 -1.40 18.28
N GLN A 13 5.09 -2.71 18.09
CA GLN A 13 6.43 -3.30 18.16
C GLN A 13 7.23 -3.12 16.87
N LEU A 14 6.58 -3.28 15.72
CA LEU A 14 7.13 -2.96 14.42
C LEU A 14 6.81 -1.50 14.11
N LYS A 15 7.86 -0.69 13.94
CA LYS A 15 7.79 0.75 13.60
C LYS A 15 8.46 0.98 12.25
N ILE A 16 7.85 1.83 11.45
CA ILE A 16 8.30 2.17 10.11
C ILE A 16 8.32 3.69 9.92
N SER A 17 9.06 4.14 8.93
CA SER A 17 8.96 5.52 8.45
C SER A 17 9.04 5.60 6.93
N VAL A 18 8.39 6.63 6.38
CA VAL A 18 8.46 6.99 4.96
C VAL A 18 8.81 8.46 4.84
N ARG A 19 9.71 8.81 3.92
CA ARG A 19 10.07 10.19 3.62
C ARG A 19 9.33 10.68 2.37
N GLY A 20 8.87 11.93 2.41
CA GLY A 20 8.17 12.55 1.28
C GLY A 20 6.78 11.93 1.03
N ARG A 21 6.24 12.23 -0.15
CA ARG A 21 4.88 11.83 -0.56
C ARG A 21 4.89 10.46 -1.27
N PRO A 22 3.79 9.69 -1.19
CA PRO A 22 3.67 8.47 -1.98
C PRO A 22 3.64 8.81 -3.47
N MET A 23 4.03 7.84 -4.30
CA MET A 23 3.92 7.91 -5.75
C MET A 23 2.46 7.77 -6.20
N VAL A 24 1.69 6.92 -5.51
CA VAL A 24 0.25 6.73 -5.72
C VAL A 24 -0.36 6.06 -4.48
N THR A 25 -1.65 6.29 -4.24
CA THR A 25 -2.45 5.56 -3.24
C THR A 25 -3.48 4.66 -3.94
N MET A 26 -3.66 3.45 -3.42
CA MET A 26 -4.41 2.38 -4.09
C MET A 26 -5.31 1.62 -3.11
N ALA A 27 -6.54 1.33 -3.56
CA ALA A 27 -7.35 0.21 -3.09
C ALA A 27 -7.21 -0.99 -4.03
N CYS A 28 -6.87 -2.17 -3.52
CA CYS A 28 -6.86 -3.41 -4.32
C CYS A 28 -7.99 -4.33 -3.86
N HIS A 29 -8.83 -4.72 -4.81
CA HIS A 29 -10.04 -5.50 -4.56
C HIS A 29 -9.87 -7.00 -4.76
N CYS A 30 -8.72 -7.49 -5.23
CA CYS A 30 -8.56 -8.92 -5.52
C CYS A 30 -8.83 -9.79 -4.29
N THR A 31 -9.25 -11.04 -4.53
CA THR A 31 -9.59 -12.00 -3.47
C THR A 31 -8.41 -12.22 -2.51
N GLY A 32 -7.17 -12.16 -3.00
CA GLY A 32 -5.96 -12.22 -2.18
C GLY A 32 -5.90 -11.09 -1.15
N CYS A 33 -6.05 -9.84 -1.59
CA CYS A 33 -6.03 -8.67 -0.72
C CYS A 33 -7.18 -8.71 0.29
N ARG A 34 -8.40 -9.09 -0.13
CA ARG A 34 -9.54 -9.25 0.79
C ARG A 34 -9.27 -10.27 1.89
N LYS A 35 -8.68 -11.42 1.54
CA LYS A 35 -8.32 -12.46 2.50
C LYS A 35 -7.19 -12.03 3.44
N LEU A 36 -6.18 -11.32 2.92
CA LEU A 36 -5.04 -10.83 3.72
C LEU A 36 -5.47 -9.79 4.76
N THR A 37 -6.42 -8.91 4.41
CA THR A 37 -6.89 -7.85 5.32
C THR A 37 -8.12 -8.24 6.13
N ALA A 38 -8.76 -9.38 5.81
CA ALA A 38 -10.10 -9.72 6.28
C ALA A 38 -11.11 -8.56 6.06
N SER A 39 -10.94 -7.81 4.96
CA SER A 39 -11.72 -6.62 4.61
C SER A 39 -12.17 -6.66 3.15
N ALA A 40 -12.92 -5.64 2.72
CA ALA A 40 -13.42 -5.53 1.36
C ALA A 40 -12.33 -5.24 0.31
N PHE A 41 -11.18 -4.71 0.75
CA PHE A 41 -10.01 -4.38 -0.07
C PHE A 41 -8.79 -4.19 0.84
N SER A 42 -7.60 -4.02 0.23
CA SER A 42 -6.42 -3.49 0.93
C SER A 42 -6.16 -2.05 0.53
N LEU A 43 -5.80 -1.20 1.48
CA LEU A 43 -5.34 0.17 1.22
C LEU A 43 -3.83 0.24 1.28
N SER A 44 -3.26 1.04 0.38
CA SER A 44 -1.82 1.09 0.20
C SER A 44 -1.33 2.40 -0.38
N ALA A 45 -0.06 2.67 -0.12
CA ALA A 45 0.67 3.83 -0.59
C ALA A 45 2.03 3.36 -1.11
N LEU A 46 2.30 3.61 -2.38
CA LEU A 46 3.49 3.14 -3.07
C LEU A 46 4.61 4.16 -2.89
N TYR A 47 5.78 3.72 -2.44
CA TYR A 47 6.96 4.57 -2.25
C TYR A 47 8.17 3.98 -2.97
N ARG A 48 9.17 4.83 -3.22
CA ARG A 48 10.53 4.38 -3.54
C ARG A 48 11.14 3.67 -2.34
N VAL A 49 11.92 2.63 -2.58
CA VAL A 49 12.52 1.81 -1.51
C VAL A 49 13.48 2.61 -0.64
N ASP A 50 14.16 3.61 -1.21
CA ASP A 50 15.08 4.50 -0.49
C ASP A 50 14.36 5.46 0.47
N ALA A 51 13.09 5.75 0.22
CA ALA A 51 12.24 6.59 1.07
C ALA A 51 11.66 5.85 2.28
N PHE A 52 11.72 4.51 2.33
CA PHE A 52 11.14 3.69 3.38
C PHE A 52 12.20 3.12 4.33
N ALA A 53 11.88 3.05 5.62
CA ALA A 53 12.70 2.39 6.62
C ALA A 53 11.86 1.58 7.61
N ILE A 54 12.45 0.50 8.13
CA ILE A 54 12.01 -0.15 9.36
C ILE A 54 12.82 0.47 10.49
N ASP A 55 12.15 1.20 11.36
CA ASP A 55 12.79 1.96 12.45
C ASP A 55 13.03 1.06 13.68
N ALA A 56 12.14 0.09 13.92
CA ALA A 56 12.25 -0.87 15.03
C ALA A 56 11.39 -2.12 14.79
N GLY A 57 11.76 -3.23 15.45
CA GLY A 57 11.02 -4.49 15.42
C GLY A 57 11.38 -5.41 14.27
N GLU A 58 10.74 -6.58 14.23
CA GLU A 58 11.04 -7.63 13.26
C GLU A 58 9.84 -7.93 12.36
N THR A 59 10.15 -8.40 11.16
CA THR A 59 9.16 -8.84 10.18
C THR A 59 9.26 -10.33 9.92
N VAL A 60 8.13 -10.93 9.57
CA VAL A 60 8.05 -12.28 9.01
C VAL A 60 7.36 -12.22 7.65
N ILE A 61 7.66 -13.18 6.78
CA ILE A 61 6.92 -13.35 5.53
C ILE A 61 5.59 -14.03 5.83
N GLY A 62 4.51 -13.44 5.33
CA GLY A 62 3.16 -14.00 5.42
C GLY A 62 2.46 -14.11 4.07
N GLY A 63 1.15 -14.39 4.10
CA GLY A 63 0.30 -14.50 2.90
C GLY A 63 0.54 -15.78 2.09
N LEU A 64 0.66 -15.68 0.77
CA LEU A 64 0.83 -16.84 -0.13
C LEU A 64 2.27 -17.38 -0.22
N HIS A 65 3.24 -16.78 0.47
CA HIS A 65 4.64 -17.23 0.51
C HIS A 65 5.23 -17.46 -0.90
N GLY A 66 5.05 -16.47 -1.79
CA GLY A 66 5.55 -16.49 -3.17
C GLY A 66 6.63 -15.44 -3.41
N ARG A 67 6.88 -15.12 -4.68
CA ARG A 67 7.84 -14.09 -5.09
C ARG A 67 7.41 -12.68 -4.67
N HIS A 68 6.11 -12.43 -4.62
CA HIS A 68 5.56 -11.29 -3.88
C HIS A 68 5.70 -11.53 -2.38
N ARG A 69 6.55 -10.73 -1.74
CA ARG A 69 6.84 -10.87 -0.32
C ARG A 69 6.00 -9.87 0.48
N HIS A 70 5.00 -10.39 1.17
CA HIS A 70 4.20 -9.64 2.13
C HIS A 70 4.87 -9.71 3.50
N PHE A 71 5.25 -8.55 4.05
CA PHE A 71 5.95 -8.46 5.32
C PHE A 71 4.96 -8.10 6.43
N PHE A 72 4.93 -8.96 7.43
CA PHE A 72 4.05 -8.88 8.58
C PHE A 72 4.86 -8.58 9.84
N CYS A 73 4.27 -7.90 10.81
CA CYS A 73 4.84 -7.84 12.16
C CYS A 73 4.97 -9.26 12.72
N SER A 74 6.16 -9.61 13.22
CA SER A 74 6.43 -10.93 13.81
C SER A 74 5.58 -11.24 15.06
N ARG A 75 5.01 -10.20 15.70
CA ARG A 75 4.21 -10.33 16.92
C ARG A 75 2.71 -10.35 16.68
N CYS A 76 2.17 -9.26 16.12
CA CYS A 76 0.72 -9.10 15.97
C CYS A 76 0.19 -9.53 14.61
N LEU A 77 1.08 -9.93 13.69
CA LEU A 77 0.72 -10.38 12.34
C LEU A 77 -0.10 -9.34 11.57
N SER A 78 0.13 -8.04 11.82
CA SER A 78 -0.34 -7.00 10.91
C SER A 78 0.51 -7.04 9.64
N TRP A 79 -0.13 -7.09 8.48
CA TRP A 79 0.53 -6.86 7.20
C TRP A 79 0.92 -5.39 7.10
N VAL A 80 2.22 -5.09 7.01
CA VAL A 80 2.70 -3.70 7.07
C VAL A 80 3.13 -3.18 5.70
N PHE A 81 3.86 -3.98 4.92
CA PHE A 81 4.27 -3.58 3.58
C PHE A 81 4.51 -4.80 2.68
N THR A 82 4.65 -4.54 1.39
CA THR A 82 4.95 -5.54 0.37
C THR A 82 6.12 -5.08 -0.46
N ARG A 83 7.00 -6.02 -0.84
CA ARG A 83 7.95 -5.83 -1.92
C ARG A 83 7.40 -6.54 -3.17
N PRO A 84 6.86 -5.81 -4.15
CA PRO A 84 6.26 -6.43 -5.33
C PRO A 84 7.31 -7.15 -6.18
N GLU A 85 6.94 -8.30 -6.75
CA GLU A 85 7.82 -9.02 -7.65
C GLU A 85 8.16 -8.17 -8.88
N GLY A 86 9.44 -8.10 -9.25
CA GLY A 86 9.89 -7.41 -10.47
C GLY A 86 9.85 -5.88 -10.38
N MET A 87 9.69 -5.32 -9.17
CA MET A 87 9.71 -3.88 -8.89
C MET A 87 10.58 -3.59 -7.66
N ASP A 88 11.85 -3.98 -7.70
CA ASP A 88 12.76 -3.93 -6.54
C ASP A 88 13.03 -2.51 -6.00
N GLU A 89 12.82 -1.48 -6.82
CA GLU A 89 12.93 -0.08 -6.40
C GLU A 89 11.71 0.46 -5.65
N LEU A 90 10.64 -0.34 -5.53
CA LEU A 90 9.37 0.08 -4.96
C LEU A 90 9.02 -0.72 -3.71
N VAL A 91 8.30 -0.07 -2.81
CA VAL A 91 7.72 -0.67 -1.61
C VAL A 91 6.29 -0.20 -1.46
N ASP A 92 5.39 -1.15 -1.25
CA ASP A 92 3.96 -0.90 -1.17
C ASP A 92 3.49 -0.99 0.29
N VAL A 93 3.43 0.16 0.97
CA VAL A 93 3.15 0.28 2.41
C VAL A 93 1.65 0.28 2.64
N ARG A 94 1.15 -0.47 3.63
CA ARG A 94 -0.25 -0.38 4.04
C ARG A 94 -0.48 1.00 4.65
N SER A 95 -1.24 1.86 3.98
CA SER A 95 -1.41 3.26 4.38
C SER A 95 -2.05 3.41 5.76
N THR A 96 -2.82 2.41 6.21
CA THR A 96 -3.42 2.36 7.56
C THR A 96 -2.41 2.11 8.67
N MET A 97 -1.16 1.75 8.37
CA MET A 97 -0.08 1.65 9.34
C MET A 97 0.65 2.97 9.54
N LEU A 98 0.48 3.95 8.65
CA LEU A 98 1.11 5.26 8.77
C LEU A 98 0.28 6.18 9.67
N ASP A 99 0.97 6.96 10.48
CA ASP A 99 0.39 7.99 11.34
C ASP A 99 -0.30 9.06 10.50
N GLY A 100 -1.39 9.60 11.03
CA GLY A 100 -2.19 10.59 10.31
C GLY A 100 -2.86 9.98 9.08
N VAL A 101 -3.50 8.82 9.25
CA VAL A 101 -4.31 8.11 8.24
C VAL A 101 -4.91 9.11 7.26
N SER A 102 -4.52 9.01 5.99
CA SER A 102 -5.05 9.86 4.93
C SER A 102 -6.58 9.88 5.00
N THR A 103 -7.14 11.04 5.28
CA THR A 103 -8.60 11.27 5.19
C THR A 103 -9.05 11.36 3.74
N ALA A 104 -8.10 11.50 2.80
CA ALA A 104 -8.36 11.46 1.38
C ALA A 104 -8.53 10.00 0.91
N PRO A 105 -9.48 9.73 0.01
CA PRO A 105 -9.65 8.42 -0.61
C PRO A 105 -8.40 8.01 -1.41
N PRO A 106 -8.22 6.70 -1.67
CA PRO A 106 -7.17 6.25 -2.57
C PRO A 106 -7.36 6.87 -3.96
N PHE A 107 -6.27 7.17 -4.64
CA PHE A 107 -6.32 7.76 -5.97
C PHE A 107 -6.85 6.78 -7.01
N ILE A 108 -6.42 5.53 -6.92
CA ILE A 108 -6.86 4.45 -7.80
C ILE A 108 -7.50 3.29 -7.03
N GLU A 109 -8.37 2.55 -7.71
CA GLU A 109 -8.72 1.19 -7.33
C GLU A 109 -8.41 0.19 -8.45
N THR A 110 -7.97 -1.01 -8.06
CA THR A 110 -7.58 -2.08 -9.01
C THR A 110 -8.28 -3.40 -8.68
N GLU A 111 -8.30 -4.29 -9.68
CA GLU A 111 -8.94 -5.61 -9.61
C GLU A 111 -10.44 -5.52 -9.32
N THR A 112 -11.12 -4.52 -9.88
CA THR A 112 -12.56 -4.29 -9.65
C THR A 112 -13.45 -5.35 -10.28
N ALA A 113 -12.93 -6.19 -11.18
CA ALA A 113 -13.62 -7.40 -11.62
C ALA A 113 -13.93 -8.37 -10.46
N GLU A 114 -13.18 -8.27 -9.35
CA GLU A 114 -13.43 -9.06 -8.13
C GLU A 114 -14.04 -8.22 -6.99
N LYS A 115 -14.33 -6.92 -7.19
CA LYS A 115 -14.86 -6.01 -6.16
C LYS A 115 -16.22 -6.49 -5.66
N LEU A 116 -16.44 -6.36 -4.35
CA LEU A 116 -17.74 -6.65 -3.76
C LEU A 116 -18.77 -5.64 -4.30
N PRO A 117 -19.94 -6.09 -4.78
CA PRO A 117 -20.84 -5.25 -5.58
C PRO A 117 -21.48 -4.09 -4.81
N TRP A 118 -21.42 -4.12 -3.47
CA TRP A 118 -21.96 -3.08 -2.58
C TRP A 118 -20.91 -2.06 -2.13
N ILE A 119 -19.64 -2.23 -2.53
CA ILE A 119 -18.58 -1.26 -2.24
C ILE A 119 -18.54 -0.24 -3.37
N ASP A 120 -18.60 1.03 -3.00
CA ASP A 120 -18.30 2.15 -3.90
C ASP A 120 -17.30 3.07 -3.22
N LEU A 121 -16.27 3.49 -3.96
CA LEU A 121 -15.15 4.29 -3.44
C LEU A 121 -14.98 5.55 -4.31
N PRO A 122 -14.82 6.74 -3.71
CA PRO A 122 -14.64 7.97 -4.47
C PRO A 122 -13.18 8.11 -4.95
N VAL A 123 -12.79 7.26 -5.91
CA VAL A 123 -11.46 7.24 -6.53
C VAL A 123 -11.42 8.07 -7.81
N ALA A 124 -10.24 8.52 -8.22
CA ALA A 124 -10.06 9.22 -9.50
C ALA A 124 -10.05 8.23 -10.67
N HIS A 125 -9.49 7.03 -10.48
CA HIS A 125 -9.37 6.00 -11.52
C HIS A 125 -9.75 4.62 -11.01
N SER A 126 -10.47 3.85 -11.84
CA SER A 126 -10.92 2.50 -11.51
C SER A 126 -10.54 1.53 -12.62
N PHE A 127 -9.91 0.41 -12.25
CA PHE A 127 -9.41 -0.59 -13.19
C PHE A 127 -9.93 -2.00 -12.84
N GLU A 128 -10.52 -2.67 -13.83
CA GLU A 128 -10.99 -4.07 -13.68
C GLU A 128 -9.85 -5.04 -13.34
N ARG A 129 -8.63 -4.73 -13.77
CA ARG A 129 -7.37 -5.46 -13.52
C ARG A 129 -6.27 -4.47 -13.16
N PHE A 130 -5.09 -4.95 -12.77
CA PHE A 130 -3.94 -4.04 -12.63
C PHE A 130 -3.68 -3.25 -13.92
N PRO A 131 -3.42 -1.93 -13.84
CA PRO A 131 -3.11 -1.12 -15.00
C PRO A 131 -1.85 -1.63 -15.71
N GLU A 132 -1.79 -1.43 -17.02
CA GLU A 132 -0.60 -1.80 -17.80
C GLU A 132 0.57 -0.89 -17.42
N ARG A 133 1.80 -1.39 -17.57
CA ARG A 133 3.01 -0.60 -17.26
C ARG A 133 3.07 0.74 -17.98
N THR A 134 2.44 0.82 -19.16
CA THR A 134 2.34 2.03 -19.98
C THR A 134 1.47 3.12 -19.37
N ASP A 135 0.53 2.76 -18.49
CA ASP A 135 -0.44 3.71 -17.91
C ASP A 135 0.14 4.40 -16.66
N PHE A 136 1.09 3.75 -15.98
CA PHE A 136 1.68 4.24 -14.73
C PHE A 136 2.28 5.66 -14.84
N PRO A 137 3.10 6.01 -15.84
CA PRO A 137 3.70 7.35 -15.90
C PRO A 137 2.66 8.48 -15.87
N GLY A 138 1.54 8.32 -16.58
CA GLY A 138 0.45 9.30 -16.60
C GLY A 138 -0.26 9.40 -15.24
N LEU A 139 -0.61 8.26 -14.64
CA LEU A 139 -1.25 8.20 -13.32
C LEU A 139 -0.39 8.85 -12.24
N LEU A 140 0.91 8.56 -12.24
CA LEU A 140 1.87 9.11 -11.27
C LEU A 140 2.01 10.63 -11.43
N ALA A 141 2.05 11.13 -12.67
CA ALA A 141 2.15 12.57 -12.94
C ALA A 141 0.88 13.31 -12.48
N GLU A 142 -0.30 12.74 -12.74
CA GLU A 142 -1.58 13.31 -12.30
C GLU A 142 -1.69 13.33 -10.77
N PHE A 143 -1.37 12.21 -10.11
CA PHE A 143 -1.38 12.14 -8.64
C PHE A 143 -0.44 13.17 -8.02
N ALA A 144 0.77 13.32 -8.58
CA ALA A 144 1.75 14.30 -8.13
C ALA A 144 1.23 15.74 -8.29
N ALA A 145 0.51 16.05 -9.36
CA ALA A 145 -0.05 17.38 -9.60
C ALA A 145 -1.22 17.71 -8.65
N GLN A 146 -2.07 16.73 -8.32
CA GLN A 146 -3.21 16.92 -7.40
C GLN A 146 -2.78 17.07 -5.93
N ASN A 147 -1.61 16.53 -5.61
CA ASN A 147 -1.06 16.52 -4.26
C ASN A 147 0.22 17.36 -4.16
N ALA A 148 0.39 18.37 -5.03
CA ALA A 148 1.53 19.30 -5.04
C ALA A 148 1.44 20.33 -3.90
#